data_AF-A0AAQ4DYG2-F1
#
_entry.id   AF-A0AAQ4DYG2-F1
#
_cell.length_a   1.000
_cell.length_b   1.000
_cell.length_c   1.000
_cell.angle_alpha   90.00
_cell.angle_beta   90.00
_cell.angle_gamma   90.00
#
_symmetry.space_group_name_H-M   'P 1'
#
loop_
_entity.id
_entity.type
_entity.pdbx_description
1 polymer ?
#
loop_
_entity_poly.entity_id
_entity_poly.type
_entity_poly.pdbx_seq_one_letter_code
_entity_poly.pdbx_strand_id
1 'polypeptide(L)'
;MPSFGIEPFEMQLADILTLWPCNDEQSSNPQGASFKMGSLKAILILSFVGAAVSLAYATDESCDFTGINIHGAFKKILQKLTAATYVGSESFRPVFGGLEVGSATINGLNKIRQYGPLLPYCINGARMLQVDLIASSGAEISGPWRHCSGAEGSIKFRSSLVRMTAQLRVNVSESNQEVFLSYGGPLVPVTTQGVLCELEGAGDIAKQASIGLSLVLSTGLQQLWNNMFYARFDVMFYNTLQENIA
;
A
#
# COMPACT_ATOMS: atom_id res chain seq x y z
N MET A 1 -36.84 -16.88 42.98
CA MET A 1 -36.68 -15.84 41.93
C MET A 1 -35.76 -14.77 42.49
N PRO A 2 -34.50 -14.64 42.04
CA PRO A 2 -33.68 -13.49 42.39
C PRO A 2 -33.78 -12.41 41.31
N SER A 3 -34.01 -11.17 41.74
CA SER A 3 -33.98 -9.97 40.92
C SER A 3 -32.54 -9.60 40.59
N PHE A 4 -32.17 -9.62 39.31
CA PHE A 4 -30.93 -9.02 38.81
C PHE A 4 -31.12 -7.50 38.74
N GLY A 5 -30.44 -6.78 39.64
CA GLY A 5 -30.26 -5.34 39.52
C GLY A 5 -29.22 -5.06 38.44
N ILE A 6 -29.61 -4.33 37.40
CA ILE A 6 -28.70 -3.77 36.41
C ILE A 6 -28.37 -2.37 36.90
N GLU A 7 -27.18 -2.19 37.46
CA GLU A 7 -26.62 -0.86 37.69
C GLU A 7 -26.06 -0.30 36.37
N PRO A 8 -26.24 1.00 36.09
CA PRO A 8 -25.68 1.64 34.91
C PRO A 8 -24.17 1.83 35.10
N PHE A 9 -23.39 1.18 34.24
CA PHE A 9 -21.95 1.39 34.10
C PHE A 9 -21.70 2.74 33.41
N GLU A 10 -21.67 3.83 34.18
CA GLU A 10 -21.10 5.11 33.73
C GLU A 10 -19.58 4.93 33.57
N MET A 11 -19.16 4.49 32.38
CA MET A 11 -17.76 4.56 31.97
C MET A 11 -17.48 6.01 31.56
N GLN A 12 -17.00 6.83 32.48
CA GLN A 12 -16.53 8.19 32.19
C GLN A 12 -15.35 8.12 31.20
N LEU A 13 -15.63 8.45 29.95
CA LEU A 13 -14.64 8.61 28.85
C LEU A 13 -13.56 9.67 29.13
N ALA A 14 -13.64 10.39 30.25
CA ALA A 14 -12.69 11.44 30.65
C ALA A 14 -11.44 10.90 31.37
N ASP A 15 -11.48 9.69 31.95
CA ASP A 15 -10.36 9.14 32.74
C ASP A 15 -9.35 8.31 31.91
N ILE A 16 -9.61 8.09 30.61
CA ILE A 16 -8.67 7.38 29.71
C ILE A 16 -7.58 8.33 29.15
N LEU A 17 -7.71 9.64 29.35
CA LEU A 17 -6.79 10.65 28.81
C LEU A 17 -5.97 11.38 29.90
N THR A 18 -5.79 10.80 31.08
CA THR A 18 -4.77 11.29 32.02
C THR A 18 -3.38 11.00 31.45
N LEU A 19 -2.87 12.02 30.75
CA LEU A 19 -1.52 12.20 30.22
C LEU A 19 -0.47 11.90 31.30
N TRP A 20 0.12 10.71 31.26
CA TRP A 20 1.46 10.50 31.78
C TRP A 20 2.44 10.61 30.62
N PRO A 21 3.32 11.64 30.60
CA PRO A 21 4.42 11.63 29.66
C PRO A 21 5.30 10.42 29.99
N CYS A 22 5.58 9.58 28.99
CA CYS A 22 6.81 8.79 29.02
C CYS A 22 7.92 9.81 29.25
N ASN A 23 8.77 9.62 30.25
CA ASN A 23 9.94 10.48 30.40
C ASN A 23 10.77 10.41 29.11
N ASP A 24 10.67 11.46 28.30
CA ASP A 24 11.63 11.80 27.27
C ASP A 24 12.08 13.25 27.51
N GLU A 25 13.40 13.38 27.57
CA GLU A 25 14.16 14.61 27.61
C GLU A 25 13.65 15.57 26.51
N GLN A 26 13.17 16.74 26.94
CA GLN A 26 12.63 17.77 26.07
C GLN A 26 13.66 18.26 25.05
N SER A 27 13.40 18.01 23.76
CA SER A 27 13.88 18.86 22.67
C SER A 27 12.69 19.36 21.87
N SER A 28 12.08 20.43 22.38
CA SER A 28 10.98 21.14 21.73
C SER A 28 11.53 22.19 20.76
N ASN A 29 11.26 22.03 19.47
CA ASN A 29 11.23 23.14 18.51
C ASN A 29 9.93 23.08 17.71
N PRO A 30 8.94 23.97 17.96
CA PRO A 30 7.74 24.01 17.17
C PRO A 30 7.92 25.00 16.01
N GLN A 31 8.08 24.49 14.78
CA GLN A 31 7.83 25.30 13.59
C GLN A 31 6.33 25.25 13.27
N GLY A 32 5.66 26.38 13.50
CA GLY A 32 4.28 26.59 13.09
C GLY A 32 4.15 26.62 11.57
N ALA A 33 3.40 25.68 11.02
CA ALA A 33 2.93 25.74 9.65
C ALA A 33 1.56 26.42 9.62
N SER A 34 1.51 27.65 9.10
CA SER A 34 0.29 28.39 8.79
C SER A 34 -0.31 27.84 7.49
N PHE A 35 -1.40 27.08 7.61
CA PHE A 35 -2.17 26.62 6.45
C PHE A 35 -3.11 27.74 5.99
N LYS A 36 -2.72 28.47 4.94
CA LYS A 36 -3.60 29.42 4.25
C LYS A 36 -4.55 28.65 3.32
N MET A 37 -5.82 28.64 3.67
CA MET A 37 -6.91 28.14 2.83
C MET A 37 -7.25 29.20 1.76
N GLY A 38 -6.71 29.01 0.56
CA GLY A 38 -6.96 29.85 -0.61
C GLY A 38 -8.16 29.38 -1.42
N SER A 39 -9.27 30.10 -1.23
CA SER A 39 -10.40 30.35 -2.12
C SER A 39 -10.54 29.54 -3.43
N LEU A 40 -11.63 28.78 -3.46
CA LEU A 40 -12.20 28.01 -4.56
C LEU A 40 -12.81 28.95 -5.64
N LYS A 41 -12.02 29.33 -6.66
CA LYS A 41 -12.47 29.90 -7.96
C LYS A 41 -11.38 29.55 -8.98
N ALA A 42 -11.56 28.91 -10.13
CA ALA A 42 -12.70 28.82 -11.01
C ALA A 42 -12.66 27.48 -11.77
N ILE A 43 -13.82 26.84 -11.87
CA ILE A 43 -14.13 25.82 -12.88
C ILE A 43 -14.68 26.59 -14.07
N LEU A 44 -14.00 26.56 -15.22
CA LEU A 44 -14.58 26.51 -16.57
C LEU A 44 -13.53 26.80 -17.66
N ILE A 45 -13.58 25.94 -18.70
CA ILE A 45 -13.13 26.15 -20.10
C ILE A 45 -11.66 25.82 -20.39
N LEU A 46 -11.43 24.60 -20.89
CA LEU A 46 -10.82 24.43 -22.22
C LEU A 46 -11.13 23.03 -22.78
N SER A 47 -12.29 22.92 -23.42
CA SER A 47 -12.64 21.80 -24.30
C SER A 47 -12.29 22.19 -25.73
N PHE A 48 -11.75 21.23 -26.48
CA PHE A 48 -11.45 21.22 -27.93
C PHE A 48 -10.18 21.92 -28.42
N VAL A 49 -9.09 21.16 -28.46
CA VAL A 49 -8.23 21.11 -29.65
C VAL A 49 -8.24 19.69 -30.18
N GLY A 50 -9.23 19.42 -31.04
CA GLY A 50 -9.14 18.33 -32.00
C GLY A 50 -8.21 18.76 -33.13
N ALA A 51 -6.96 18.34 -33.06
CA ALA A 51 -6.09 18.24 -34.21
C ALA A 51 -5.65 16.79 -34.26
N ALA A 52 -5.96 16.13 -35.38
CA ALA A 52 -5.57 14.77 -35.67
C ALA A 52 -4.06 14.61 -35.51
N VAL A 53 -3.61 14.10 -34.36
CA VAL A 53 -2.30 13.50 -34.25
C VAL A 53 -2.46 12.09 -34.77
N SER A 54 -2.50 11.95 -36.09
CA SER A 54 -2.02 10.73 -36.71
C SER A 54 -0.54 10.64 -36.34
N LEU A 55 -0.25 10.06 -35.16
CA LEU A 55 1.08 9.54 -34.89
C LEU A 55 1.37 8.62 -36.07
N ALA A 56 2.33 9.01 -36.89
CA ALA A 56 3.02 8.09 -37.75
C ALA A 56 3.58 7.01 -36.81
N TYR A 57 2.84 5.91 -36.66
CA TYR A 57 3.41 4.67 -36.17
C TYR A 57 4.43 4.29 -37.23
N ALA A 58 5.67 4.76 -37.03
CA ALA A 58 6.80 4.07 -37.61
C ALA A 58 6.63 2.62 -37.13
N THR A 59 6.38 1.72 -38.07
CA THR A 59 6.49 0.27 -37.86
C THR A 59 7.96 -0.01 -37.62
N ASP A 60 8.43 0.38 -36.45
CA ASP A 60 9.75 0.05 -35.96
C ASP A 60 9.68 -1.44 -35.59
N GLU A 61 10.50 -2.26 -36.25
CA GLU A 61 10.60 -3.70 -35.97
C GLU A 61 10.92 -3.97 -34.49
N SER A 62 11.42 -2.95 -33.78
CA SER A 62 11.60 -2.92 -32.33
C SER A 62 10.32 -3.14 -31.51
N CYS A 63 9.12 -2.99 -32.08
CA CYS A 63 7.84 -3.18 -31.39
C CYS A 63 7.20 -4.57 -31.65
N ASP A 64 7.91 -5.50 -32.29
CA ASP A 64 7.39 -6.85 -32.50
C ASP A 64 7.46 -7.67 -31.19
N PHE A 65 6.33 -8.24 -30.78
CA PHE A 65 6.20 -9.12 -29.61
C PHE A 65 6.05 -10.60 -30.00
N THR A 66 6.05 -10.93 -31.29
CA THR A 66 5.95 -12.32 -31.75
C THR A 66 7.19 -13.12 -31.35
N GLY A 67 7.01 -14.37 -30.94
CA GLY A 67 8.11 -15.24 -30.48
C GLY A 67 8.67 -14.91 -29.08
N ILE A 68 8.23 -13.82 -28.43
CA ILE A 68 8.70 -13.42 -27.10
C ILE A 68 7.85 -14.10 -26.01
N ASN A 69 8.48 -14.88 -25.13
CA ASN A 69 7.79 -15.51 -24.00
C ASN A 69 7.61 -14.55 -22.80
N ILE A 70 6.81 -13.50 -22.99
CA ILE A 70 6.51 -12.50 -21.96
C ILE A 70 5.83 -13.13 -20.74
N HIS A 71 4.93 -14.08 -20.98
CA HIS A 71 4.20 -14.76 -19.92
C HIS A 71 5.13 -15.55 -18.98
N GLY A 72 6.11 -16.25 -19.56
CA GLY A 72 7.14 -16.95 -18.81
C GLY A 72 7.99 -16.00 -17.97
N ALA A 73 8.45 -14.89 -18.56
CA ALA A 73 9.22 -13.86 -17.85
C ALA A 73 8.42 -13.26 -16.68
N PHE A 74 7.16 -12.92 -16.91
CA PHE A 74 6.30 -12.35 -15.86
C PHE A 74 6.00 -13.35 -14.74
N LYS A 75 5.77 -14.62 -15.08
CA LYS A 75 5.57 -15.69 -14.10
C LYS A 75 6.78 -15.87 -13.18
N LYS A 76 8.02 -15.78 -13.72
CA LYS A 76 9.25 -15.82 -12.91
C LYS A 76 9.29 -14.69 -11.87
N ILE A 77 8.84 -13.49 -12.22
CA ILE A 77 8.79 -12.34 -11.29
C ILE A 77 7.78 -12.59 -10.17
N LEU A 78 6.57 -13.05 -10.51
CA LEU A 78 5.55 -13.36 -9.49
C LEU A 78 6.02 -14.44 -8.52
N GLN A 79 6.80 -15.42 -8.99
CA GLN A 79 7.38 -16.47 -8.14
C GLN A 79 8.46 -15.98 -7.18
N LYS A 80 9.12 -14.84 -7.48
CA LYS A 80 10.10 -14.21 -6.60
C LYS A 80 9.47 -13.34 -5.51
N LEU A 81 8.18 -13.03 -5.60
CA LEU A 81 7.49 -12.28 -4.55
C LEU A 81 7.47 -13.09 -3.25
N THR A 82 8.06 -12.53 -2.20
CA THR A 82 8.18 -13.18 -0.90
C THR A 82 6.82 -13.27 -0.19
N ALA A 83 6.69 -14.20 0.76
CA ALA A 83 5.47 -14.29 1.55
C ALA A 83 5.31 -13.12 2.53
N ALA A 84 6.43 -12.64 3.07
CA ALA A 84 6.51 -11.55 4.01
C ALA A 84 7.72 -10.66 3.70
N THR A 85 7.56 -9.34 3.89
CA THR A 85 8.65 -8.37 3.79
C THR A 85 8.62 -7.44 5.00
N TYR A 86 9.77 -7.30 5.66
CA TYR A 86 9.93 -6.39 6.79
C TYR A 86 10.14 -4.95 6.30
N VAL A 87 9.50 -3.99 6.96
CA VAL A 87 9.48 -2.59 6.58
C VAL A 87 9.63 -1.71 7.82
N GLY A 88 10.72 -0.96 7.91
CA GLY A 88 10.97 0.02 8.97
C GLY A 88 12.30 -0.16 9.65
N SER A 89 12.54 0.65 10.68
CA SER A 89 13.68 0.49 11.58
C SER A 89 13.33 -0.49 12.70
N GLU A 90 14.34 -1.18 13.24
CA GLU A 90 14.18 -2.09 14.38
C GLU A 90 13.71 -1.38 15.66
N SER A 91 13.84 -0.06 15.73
CA SER A 91 13.41 0.75 16.88
C SER A 91 11.93 1.15 16.82
N PHE A 92 11.30 1.18 17.99
CA PHE A 92 10.00 1.79 18.22
C PHE A 92 10.05 3.30 17.97
N ARG A 93 9.00 3.84 17.37
CA ARG A 93 8.84 5.27 17.12
C ARG A 93 7.61 5.80 17.84
N PRO A 94 7.71 6.92 18.56
CA PRO A 94 6.56 7.54 19.19
C PRO A 94 5.57 8.04 18.13
N VAL A 95 4.29 7.79 18.34
CA VAL A 95 3.20 8.24 17.46
C VAL A 95 2.39 9.34 18.14
N PHE A 96 1.76 9.04 19.27
CA PHE A 96 1.04 10.02 20.11
C PHE A 96 0.73 9.43 21.48
N GLY A 97 0.58 10.29 22.50
CA GLY A 97 0.01 9.89 23.80
C GLY A 97 0.68 8.68 24.47
N GLY A 98 2.01 8.55 24.35
CA GLY A 98 2.75 7.41 24.90
C GLY A 98 2.64 6.11 24.10
N LEU A 99 1.93 6.11 22.97
CA LEU A 99 1.92 5.02 22.00
C LEU A 99 3.16 5.06 21.12
N GLU A 100 3.85 3.94 21.06
CA GLU A 100 4.97 3.73 20.17
C GLU A 100 4.68 2.54 19.25
N VAL A 101 5.12 2.64 18.00
CA VAL A 101 4.95 1.60 16.98
C VAL A 101 6.32 1.17 16.47
N GLY A 102 6.54 -0.14 16.41
CA GLY A 102 7.75 -0.72 15.86
C GLY A 102 7.67 -0.90 14.35
N SER A 103 8.60 -1.68 13.84
CA SER A 103 8.63 -2.08 12.44
C SER A 103 7.37 -2.78 11.96
N ALA A 104 6.97 -2.50 10.73
CA ALA A 104 5.88 -3.19 10.07
C ALA A 104 6.38 -4.40 9.28
N THR A 105 5.50 -5.37 9.06
CA THR A 105 5.69 -6.50 8.15
C THR A 105 4.53 -6.50 7.18
N ILE A 106 4.82 -6.63 5.90
CA ILE A 106 3.82 -6.79 4.84
C ILE A 106 3.72 -8.26 4.50
N ASN A 107 2.55 -8.85 4.70
CA ASN A 107 2.26 -10.26 4.44
C ASN A 107 1.37 -10.42 3.19
N GLY A 108 1.48 -11.60 2.56
CA GLY A 108 0.59 -12.01 1.47
C GLY A 108 1.01 -11.54 0.09
N LEU A 109 2.24 -11.04 -0.08
CA LEU A 109 2.74 -10.58 -1.38
C LEU A 109 2.90 -11.74 -2.39
N ASN A 110 3.27 -12.94 -1.91
CA ASN A 110 3.30 -14.17 -2.71
C ASN A 110 1.92 -14.64 -3.21
N LYS A 111 0.83 -14.05 -2.71
CA LYS A 111 -0.55 -14.33 -3.18
C LYS A 111 -0.98 -13.37 -4.29
N ILE A 112 -0.13 -12.41 -4.66
CA ILE A 112 -0.37 -11.52 -5.78
C ILE A 112 -0.32 -12.35 -7.07
N ARG A 113 -1.35 -12.19 -7.90
CA ARG A 113 -1.46 -12.89 -9.18
C ARG A 113 -1.82 -11.92 -10.29
N GLN A 114 -1.56 -12.33 -11.51
CA GLN A 114 -2.02 -11.64 -12.71
C GLN A 114 -3.56 -11.57 -12.72
N TYR A 115 -4.11 -10.40 -13.04
CA TYR A 115 -5.52 -10.18 -13.26
C TYR A 115 -5.76 -9.79 -14.72
N GLY A 116 -6.45 -10.62 -15.50
CA GLY A 116 -6.69 -10.34 -16.91
C GLY A 116 -5.46 -10.55 -17.81
N PRO A 117 -5.49 -10.08 -19.06
CA PRO A 117 -4.42 -10.31 -20.03
C PRO A 117 -3.18 -9.44 -19.79
N LEU A 118 -2.03 -9.89 -20.30
CA LEU A 118 -0.85 -9.06 -20.46
C LEU A 118 -1.09 -8.11 -21.65
N LEU A 119 -0.98 -6.80 -21.46
CA LEU A 119 -1.24 -5.81 -22.49
C LEU A 119 0.09 -5.24 -23.02
N PRO A 120 0.65 -5.79 -24.11
CA PRO A 120 1.83 -5.23 -24.75
C PRO A 120 1.49 -3.94 -25.50
N TYR A 121 2.37 -2.95 -25.43
CA TYR A 121 2.27 -1.70 -26.19
C TYR A 121 3.67 -1.13 -26.45
N CYS A 122 3.77 -0.12 -27.31
CA CYS A 122 5.05 0.50 -27.64
C CYS A 122 5.02 2.00 -27.37
N ILE A 123 6.08 2.52 -26.76
CA ILE A 123 6.29 3.97 -26.60
C ILE A 123 7.66 4.30 -27.18
N ASN A 124 7.70 5.08 -28.25
CA ASN A 124 8.94 5.55 -28.89
C ASN A 124 9.92 4.40 -29.23
N GLY A 125 9.41 3.30 -29.80
CA GLY A 125 10.22 2.11 -30.12
C GLY A 125 10.58 1.22 -28.90
N ALA A 126 10.24 1.62 -27.67
CA ALA A 126 10.42 0.79 -26.51
C ALA A 126 9.22 -0.14 -26.30
N ARG A 127 9.49 -1.45 -26.20
CA ARG A 127 8.48 -2.46 -25.84
C ARG A 127 8.07 -2.29 -24.38
N MET A 128 6.79 -2.06 -24.17
CA MET A 128 6.17 -1.91 -22.86
C MET A 128 5.14 -3.01 -22.62
N LEU A 129 4.88 -3.28 -21.35
CA LEU A 129 3.91 -4.26 -20.90
C LEU A 129 3.12 -3.67 -19.73
N GLN A 130 1.81 -3.55 -19.91
CA GLN A 130 0.90 -3.23 -18.83
C GLN A 130 0.35 -4.53 -18.25
N VAL A 131 0.42 -4.62 -16.93
CA VAL A 131 -0.02 -5.79 -16.16
C VAL A 131 -0.88 -5.35 -15.00
N ASP A 132 -2.06 -5.95 -14.92
CA ASP A 132 -2.91 -5.81 -13.76
C ASP A 132 -2.60 -6.96 -12.77
N LEU A 133 -2.46 -6.58 -11.51
CA LEU A 133 -2.15 -7.44 -10.39
C LEU A 133 -3.29 -7.40 -9.39
N ILE A 134 -3.60 -8.55 -8.80
CA ILE A 134 -4.64 -8.68 -7.77
C ILE A 134 -4.13 -9.51 -6.59
N ALA A 135 -4.42 -9.04 -5.38
CA ALA A 135 -4.38 -9.83 -4.16
C ALA A 135 -5.82 -9.96 -3.64
N SER A 136 -6.42 -11.14 -3.82
CA SER A 136 -7.81 -11.44 -3.42
C SER A 136 -7.93 -12.14 -2.06
N SER A 137 -6.82 -12.29 -1.32
CA SER A 137 -6.80 -13.07 -0.07
C SER A 137 -5.73 -12.58 0.91
N GLY A 138 -5.94 -11.40 1.50
CA GLY A 138 -5.21 -10.96 2.69
C GLY A 138 -3.82 -10.41 2.39
N ALA A 139 -3.78 -9.29 1.66
CA ALA A 139 -2.69 -8.36 1.87
C ALA A 139 -2.85 -7.81 3.29
N GLU A 140 -1.80 -7.89 4.09
CA GLU A 140 -1.82 -7.45 5.48
C GLU A 140 -0.56 -6.65 5.77
N ILE A 141 -0.70 -5.57 6.53
CA ILE A 141 0.41 -4.85 7.14
C ILE A 141 0.24 -4.98 8.64
N SER A 142 1.24 -5.51 9.33
CA SER A 142 1.20 -5.68 10.78
C SER A 142 2.46 -5.12 11.43
N GLY A 143 2.33 -4.46 12.58
CA GLY A 143 3.49 -4.03 13.38
C GLY A 143 3.22 -4.19 14.88
N PRO A 144 4.26 -4.31 15.71
CA PRO A 144 4.08 -4.28 17.15
C PRO A 144 3.80 -2.84 17.60
N TRP A 145 2.99 -2.70 18.64
CA TRP A 145 2.81 -1.44 19.36
C TRP A 145 3.06 -1.66 20.84
N ARG A 146 3.51 -0.61 21.52
CA ARG A 146 3.61 -0.57 22.98
C ARG A 146 3.17 0.78 23.49
N HIS A 147 2.70 0.81 24.72
CA HIS A 147 2.25 2.00 25.43
C HIS A 147 2.98 2.10 26.76
N CYS A 148 3.17 3.32 27.24
CA CYS A 148 3.92 3.61 28.47
C CYS A 148 3.34 3.00 29.75
N SER A 149 2.05 2.64 29.73
CA SER A 149 1.41 1.87 30.80
C SER A 149 1.92 0.42 30.90
N GLY A 150 2.80 0.00 29.99
CA GLY A 150 3.28 -1.39 29.86
C GLY A 150 2.38 -2.27 28.99
N ALA A 151 1.31 -1.72 28.41
CA ALA A 151 0.47 -2.46 27.46
C ALA A 151 1.20 -2.59 26.12
N GLU A 152 1.12 -3.75 25.49
CA GLU A 152 1.74 -4.02 24.21
C GLU A 152 0.92 -5.02 23.38
N GLY A 153 1.16 -5.03 22.08
CA GLY A 153 0.48 -5.94 21.17
C GLY A 153 0.82 -5.69 19.71
N SER A 154 -0.14 -5.94 18.82
CA SER A 154 0.04 -5.76 17.37
C SER A 154 -1.10 -4.98 16.74
N ILE A 155 -0.76 -4.05 15.84
CA ILE A 155 -1.71 -3.36 14.96
C ILE A 155 -1.65 -4.06 13.61
N LYS A 156 -2.79 -4.50 13.10
CA LYS A 156 -2.91 -5.15 11.79
C LYS A 156 -3.87 -4.38 10.90
N PHE A 157 -3.44 -4.05 9.70
CA PHE A 157 -4.27 -3.56 8.61
C PHE A 157 -4.45 -4.69 7.61
N ARG A 158 -5.69 -5.06 7.31
CA ARG A 158 -6.03 -6.14 6.38
C ARG A 158 -6.88 -5.60 5.26
N SER A 159 -6.59 -5.98 4.03
CA SER A 159 -7.45 -5.72 2.88
C SER A 159 -8.00 -7.03 2.32
N SER A 160 -9.30 -7.04 2.02
CA SER A 160 -9.95 -8.17 1.35
C SER A 160 -9.56 -8.26 -0.13
N LEU A 161 -9.30 -7.11 -0.76
CA LEU A 161 -8.99 -7.00 -2.17
C LEU A 161 -8.05 -5.83 -2.42
N VAL A 162 -6.96 -6.08 -3.13
CA VAL A 162 -6.06 -5.04 -3.63
C VAL A 162 -5.86 -5.30 -5.12
N ARG A 163 -6.10 -4.29 -5.97
CA ARG A 163 -5.80 -4.32 -7.39
C ARG A 163 -4.91 -3.15 -7.75
N MET A 164 -3.89 -3.43 -8.54
CA MET A 164 -2.91 -2.44 -8.98
C MET A 164 -2.50 -2.73 -10.43
N THR A 165 -2.04 -1.72 -11.13
CA THR A 165 -1.51 -1.82 -12.48
C THR A 165 -0.04 -1.46 -12.45
N ALA A 166 0.81 -2.32 -12.99
CA ALA A 166 2.23 -2.07 -13.19
C ALA A 166 2.52 -1.87 -14.67
N GLN A 167 3.49 -0.99 -14.95
CA GLN A 167 4.04 -0.78 -16.29
C GLN A 167 5.47 -1.28 -16.29
N LEU A 168 5.75 -2.24 -17.16
CA LEU A 168 7.05 -2.90 -17.30
C LEU A 168 7.62 -2.61 -18.68
N ARG A 169 8.94 -2.55 -18.76
CA ARG A 169 9.68 -2.54 -20.02
C ARG A 169 10.08 -3.96 -20.37
N VAL A 170 9.91 -4.34 -21.62
CA VAL A 170 10.33 -5.65 -22.13
C VAL A 170 11.65 -5.50 -22.85
N ASN A 171 12.68 -6.14 -22.31
CA ASN A 171 14.01 -6.17 -22.92
C ASN A 171 14.27 -7.59 -23.41
N VAL A 172 14.84 -7.71 -24.60
CA VAL A 172 15.25 -8.99 -25.18
C VAL A 172 16.75 -8.95 -25.32
N SER A 173 17.43 -9.94 -24.76
CA SER A 173 18.87 -10.06 -24.93
C SER A 173 19.19 -10.51 -26.36
N GLU A 174 20.11 -9.79 -27.00
CA GLU A 174 20.54 -10.06 -28.38
C GLU A 174 21.26 -11.41 -28.51
N SER A 175 21.86 -11.92 -27.43
CA SER A 175 22.73 -13.10 -27.45
C SER A 175 22.00 -14.43 -27.28
N ASN A 176 20.95 -14.47 -26.47
CA ASN A 176 20.25 -15.70 -26.09
C ASN A 176 18.72 -15.63 -26.27
N GLN A 177 18.19 -14.53 -26.82
CA GLN A 177 16.75 -14.27 -26.96
C GLN A 177 15.97 -14.37 -25.63
N GLU A 178 16.66 -14.24 -24.49
CA GLU A 178 15.99 -14.26 -23.20
C GLU A 178 15.29 -12.93 -22.93
N VAL A 179 14.11 -13.04 -22.31
CA VAL A 179 13.19 -11.93 -22.07
C VAL A 179 13.32 -11.48 -20.62
N PHE A 180 13.67 -10.22 -20.42
CA PHE A 180 13.81 -9.57 -19.13
C PHE A 180 12.80 -8.45 -19.00
N LEU A 181 12.13 -8.37 -17.85
CA LEU A 181 11.21 -7.28 -17.56
C LEU A 181 11.89 -6.32 -16.59
N SER A 182 11.97 -5.06 -16.99
CA SER A 182 12.50 -3.99 -16.14
C SER A 182 11.40 -3.01 -15.76
N TYR A 183 11.69 -2.16 -14.77
CA TYR A 183 10.77 -1.14 -14.32
C TYR A 183 10.45 -0.15 -15.45
N GLY A 184 9.18 -0.06 -15.83
CA GLY A 184 8.69 0.82 -16.90
C GLY A 184 7.96 2.06 -16.40
N GLY A 185 7.47 2.04 -15.15
CA GLY A 185 6.74 3.15 -14.54
C GLY A 185 6.18 2.79 -13.17
N PRO A 186 5.55 3.76 -12.48
CA PRO A 186 5.03 3.57 -11.14
C PRO A 186 3.92 2.53 -11.11
N LEU A 187 3.85 1.81 -9.99
CA LEU A 187 2.71 0.97 -9.68
C LEU A 187 1.51 1.86 -9.31
N VAL A 188 0.43 1.73 -10.08
CA VAL A 188 -0.77 2.55 -9.90
C VAL A 188 -1.83 1.75 -9.15
N PRO A 189 -2.33 2.22 -8.00
CA PRO A 189 -3.44 1.58 -7.32
C PRO A 189 -4.72 1.73 -8.14
N VAL A 190 -5.41 0.61 -8.39
CA VAL A 190 -6.68 0.60 -9.14
C VAL A 190 -7.85 0.51 -8.16
N THR A 191 -7.79 -0.42 -7.21
CA THR A 191 -8.85 -0.56 -6.22
C THR A 191 -8.33 -1.21 -4.93
N THR A 192 -8.89 -0.78 -3.81
CA THR A 192 -8.66 -1.39 -2.49
C THR A 192 -10.03 -1.54 -1.84
N GLN A 193 -10.37 -2.72 -1.32
CA GLN A 193 -11.66 -2.95 -0.66
C GLN A 193 -11.50 -3.69 0.67
N GLY A 194 -12.38 -3.34 1.62
CA GLY A 194 -12.46 -4.00 2.91
C GLY A 194 -11.19 -3.82 3.73
N VAL A 195 -10.68 -2.59 3.81
CA VAL A 195 -9.57 -2.27 4.71
C VAL A 195 -10.08 -2.25 6.14
N LEU A 196 -9.55 -3.13 6.98
CA LEU A 196 -9.87 -3.22 8.40
C LEU A 196 -8.59 -3.01 9.22
N CYS A 197 -8.71 -2.29 10.33
CA CYS A 197 -7.70 -2.20 11.37
C CYS A 197 -8.12 -3.10 12.55
N GLU A 198 -7.18 -3.89 13.04
CA GLU A 198 -7.34 -4.80 14.17
C GLU A 198 -6.24 -4.51 15.19
N LEU A 199 -6.65 -4.09 16.39
CA LEU A 199 -5.75 -3.84 17.51
C LEU A 199 -5.74 -5.05 18.46
N GLU A 200 -4.63 -5.78 18.48
CA GLU A 200 -4.39 -6.89 19.41
C GLU A 200 -3.57 -6.42 20.61
N GLY A 201 -3.76 -7.05 21.77
CA GLY A 201 -3.06 -6.74 23.03
C GLY A 201 -3.77 -5.75 23.96
N ALA A 202 -4.78 -5.01 23.46
CA ALA A 202 -5.58 -4.07 24.25
C ALA A 202 -6.88 -4.67 24.84
N GLY A 203 -7.06 -6.00 24.74
CA GLY A 203 -8.28 -6.71 25.14
C GLY A 203 -9.34 -6.81 24.03
N ASP A 204 -10.31 -7.72 24.21
CA ASP A 204 -11.31 -8.05 23.18
C ASP A 204 -12.22 -6.88 22.80
N ILE A 205 -12.57 -6.03 23.77
CA ILE A 205 -13.41 -4.85 23.53
C ILE A 205 -12.67 -3.88 22.60
N ALA A 206 -11.39 -3.60 22.85
CA ALA A 206 -10.58 -2.71 22.02
C ALA A 206 -10.41 -3.28 20.61
N LYS A 207 -10.21 -4.60 20.50
CA LYS A 207 -10.15 -5.30 19.22
C LYS A 207 -11.45 -5.12 18.42
N GLN A 208 -12.60 -5.42 19.01
CA GLN A 208 -13.90 -5.26 18.33
C GLN A 208 -14.21 -3.80 18.01
N ALA A 209 -13.88 -2.87 18.91
CA ALA A 209 -14.02 -1.44 18.68
C ALA A 209 -13.15 -0.96 17.51
N SER A 210 -11.90 -1.44 17.40
CA SER A 210 -11.01 -1.09 16.28
C SER A 210 -11.56 -1.56 14.93
N ILE A 211 -12.12 -2.77 14.88
CA ILE A 211 -12.76 -3.31 13.67
C ILE A 211 -14.04 -2.50 13.35
N GLY A 212 -14.88 -2.25 14.34
CA GLY A 212 -16.10 -1.45 14.16
C GLY A 212 -15.80 -0.03 13.68
N LEU A 213 -14.82 0.64 14.29
CA LEU A 213 -14.36 1.96 13.88
C LEU A 213 -13.80 1.95 12.47
N SER A 214 -13.16 0.86 12.06
CA SER A 214 -12.64 0.72 10.69
C SER A 214 -13.71 0.72 9.63
N LEU A 215 -14.88 0.16 9.94
CA LEU A 215 -16.03 0.16 9.04
C LEU A 215 -16.61 1.57 8.89
N VAL A 216 -16.60 2.36 9.97
CA VAL A 216 -17.10 3.74 9.98
C VAL A 216 -16.11 4.70 9.31
N LEU A 217 -14.81 4.55 9.57
CA LEU A 217 -13.72 5.40 9.08
C LEU A 217 -13.02 4.82 7.85
N SER A 218 -13.79 4.19 6.95
CA SER A 218 -13.26 3.48 5.78
C SER A 218 -12.39 4.35 4.87
N THR A 219 -12.80 5.60 4.60
CA THR A 219 -12.04 6.54 3.77
C THR A 219 -10.66 6.87 4.36
N GLY A 220 -10.61 7.15 5.67
CA GLY A 220 -9.35 7.47 6.36
C GLY A 220 -8.40 6.28 6.37
N LEU A 221 -8.93 5.08 6.63
CA LEU A 221 -8.15 3.85 6.57
C LEU A 221 -7.68 3.50 5.16
N GLN A 222 -8.48 3.78 4.14
CA GLN A 222 -8.08 3.56 2.76
C GLN A 222 -6.94 4.51 2.36
N GLN A 223 -6.98 5.77 2.80
CA GLN A 223 -5.88 6.70 2.58
C GLN A 223 -4.61 6.25 3.32
N LEU A 224 -4.74 5.82 4.57
CA LEU A 224 -3.64 5.29 5.36
C LEU A 224 -3.04 4.03 4.71
N TRP A 225 -3.89 3.10 4.27
CA TRP A 225 -3.50 1.92 3.50
C TRP A 225 -2.72 2.31 2.25
N ASN A 226 -3.22 3.27 1.47
CA ASN A 226 -2.59 3.65 0.23
C ASN A 226 -1.17 4.18 0.46
N ASN A 227 -0.99 5.01 1.50
CA ASN A 227 0.30 5.58 1.87
C ASN A 227 1.27 4.52 2.41
N MET A 228 0.79 3.50 3.13
CA MET A 228 1.65 2.48 3.72
C MET A 228 1.93 1.30 2.78
N PHE A 229 0.90 0.75 2.15
CA PHE A 229 1.02 -0.45 1.32
C PHE A 229 1.65 -0.15 -0.03
N TYR A 230 1.05 0.74 -0.83
CA TYR A 230 1.49 0.93 -2.22
C TYR A 230 2.87 1.56 -2.32
N ALA A 231 3.19 2.53 -1.45
CA ALA A 231 4.52 3.13 -1.42
C ALA A 231 5.63 2.11 -1.13
N ARG A 232 5.34 1.09 -0.30
CA ARG A 232 6.30 0.04 0.05
C ARG A 232 6.33 -1.07 -0.97
N PHE A 233 5.16 -1.44 -1.49
CA PHE A 233 5.05 -2.43 -2.53
C PHE A 233 5.75 -2.01 -3.82
N ASP A 234 5.64 -0.74 -4.22
CA ASP A 234 6.34 -0.21 -5.42
C ASP A 234 7.87 -0.38 -5.30
N VAL A 235 8.44 -0.04 -4.14
CA VAL A 235 9.88 -0.22 -3.87
C VAL A 235 10.27 -1.71 -3.87
N MET A 236 9.49 -2.57 -3.23
CA MET A 236 9.75 -4.01 -3.21
C MET A 236 9.67 -4.60 -4.61
N PHE A 237 8.64 -4.25 -5.38
CA PHE A 237 8.43 -4.72 -6.74
C PHE A 237 9.54 -4.24 -7.68
N TYR A 238 9.99 -2.99 -7.54
CA TYR A 238 11.17 -2.46 -8.23
C TYR A 238 12.41 -3.31 -7.94
N ASN A 239 12.70 -3.61 -6.67
CA ASN A 239 13.86 -4.42 -6.30
C ASN A 239 13.80 -5.84 -6.90
N THR A 240 12.63 -6.49 -6.84
CA THR A 240 12.41 -7.82 -7.45
C THR A 240 12.62 -7.80 -8.97
N LEU A 241 12.29 -6.71 -9.65
CA LEU A 241 12.56 -6.55 -11.08
C LEU A 241 14.07 -6.43 -11.37
N GLN A 242 14.81 -5.66 -10.56
CA GLN A 242 16.26 -5.49 -10.75
C GLN A 242 17.03 -6.79 -10.53
N GLU A 243 16.62 -7.60 -9.54
CA GLU A 243 17.19 -8.94 -9.29
C GLU A 243 16.89 -9.97 -10.39
N ASN A 244 16.08 -9.65 -11.40
CA ASN A 244 15.88 -10.52 -12.57
C ASN A 244 16.80 -10.18 -13.73
N ILE A 245 17.47 -9.02 -13.69
CA ILE A 245 18.34 -8.55 -14.77
C ILE A 245 19.80 -8.97 -14.50
N ALA A 246 20.16 -9.15 -13.22
CA ALA A 246 21.45 -9.66 -12.77
C ALA A 246 21.50 -11.20 -12.80
#